data_AF-A0A9X3SS24-F1
#
_entry.id   AF-A0A9X3SS24-F1
#
_cell.length_a   1.000
_cell.length_b   1.000
_cell.length_c   1.000
_cell.angle_alpha   90.00
_cell.angle_beta   90.00
_cell.angle_gamma   90.00
#
_symmetry.space_group_name_H-M   'P 1'
#
loop_
_entity.id
_entity.type
_entity.pdbx_description
1 polymer ?
#
loop_
_entity_poly.entity_id
_entity_poly.type
_entity_poly.pdbx_seq_one_letter_code
_entity_poly.pdbx_strand_id
1 'polypeptide(L)'
;MDVAALAARLKALAADLPLPALDTADQCLEAAQAELKEASRESNAEIGLRKLGAARERLDSARVRLTEAAAAIDDYLDGIGAGAAAAPTAAAPKANAVQPPQVDPRRWWTDRVNELCDRTGAADPQQVPPTRLFNELLKAAGDGNAEAYCKRLRDAGPRTGVKLPGLAWPLVRTLAAEHLGRTPTARDVPGLRDQCADKVRSLVPKAEPDHIGAALASACTLGRKGTDDENDAARTAAMGPALVAALHRLSKSERRA
;
A
#
# COMPACT_ATOMS: atom_id res chain seq x y z
N MET A 1 -18.22 -37.64 1.23
CA MET A 1 -18.26 -36.52 2.20
C MET A 1 -19.66 -36.48 2.78
N ASP A 2 -19.79 -36.38 4.10
CA ASP A 2 -21.07 -36.31 4.79
C ASP A 2 -21.71 -34.92 4.56
N VAL A 3 -22.97 -34.90 4.11
CA VAL A 3 -23.74 -33.68 3.81
C VAL A 3 -23.89 -32.82 5.07
N ALA A 4 -23.99 -33.45 6.24
CA ALA A 4 -24.06 -32.76 7.52
C ALA A 4 -22.74 -32.02 7.86
N ALA A 5 -21.59 -32.64 7.55
CA ALA A 5 -20.28 -32.04 7.75
C ALA A 5 -20.02 -30.86 6.80
N LEU A 6 -20.49 -30.95 5.56
CA LEU A 6 -20.42 -29.86 4.58
C LEU A 6 -21.31 -28.68 5.01
N ALA A 7 -22.55 -28.96 5.42
CA ALA A 7 -23.49 -27.94 5.89
C ALA A 7 -22.97 -27.22 7.14
N ALA A 8 -22.40 -27.95 8.10
CA ALA A 8 -21.78 -27.35 9.29
C ALA A 8 -20.59 -26.44 8.93
N ARG A 9 -19.77 -26.83 7.96
CA ARG A 9 -18.61 -26.04 7.51
C ARG A 9 -19.03 -24.77 6.76
N LEU A 10 -20.07 -24.85 5.93
CA LEU A 10 -20.62 -23.68 5.23
C LEU A 10 -21.28 -22.69 6.20
N LYS A 11 -22.02 -23.18 7.20
CA LYS A 11 -22.60 -22.34 8.26
C LYS A 11 -21.51 -21.64 9.10
N ALA A 12 -20.41 -22.32 9.40
CA ALA A 12 -19.27 -21.72 10.08
C ALA A 12 -18.59 -20.63 9.23
N LEU A 13 -18.39 -20.87 7.93
CA LEU A 13 -17.82 -19.87 7.01
C LEU A 13 -18.73 -18.65 6.81
N ALA A 14 -20.05 -18.85 6.80
CA ALA A 14 -21.02 -17.76 6.76
C ALA A 14 -21.01 -16.94 8.06
N ALA A 15 -20.84 -17.58 9.22
CA ALA A 15 -20.71 -16.88 10.51
C ALA A 15 -19.41 -16.06 10.63
N ASP A 16 -18.36 -16.45 9.91
CA ASP A 16 -17.08 -15.73 9.85
C ASP A 16 -17.07 -14.56 8.84
N LEU A 17 -18.18 -14.28 8.13
CA LEU A 17 -18.27 -13.13 7.23
C LEU A 17 -18.03 -11.81 7.99
N PRO A 18 -17.19 -10.89 7.47
CA PRO A 18 -16.73 -9.71 8.20
C PRO A 18 -17.75 -8.56 8.22
N LEU A 19 -19.05 -8.86 8.36
CA LEU A 19 -20.12 -7.86 8.46
C LEU A 19 -19.91 -6.85 9.60
N PRO A 20 -19.48 -7.26 10.82
CA PRO A 20 -19.21 -6.31 11.91
C PRO A 20 -18.02 -5.37 11.64
N ALA A 21 -17.05 -5.84 10.84
CA ALA A 21 -15.90 -5.03 10.42
C ALA A 21 -16.31 -3.94 9.41
N LEU A 22 -17.32 -4.20 8.57
CA LEU A 22 -17.92 -3.20 7.70
C LEU A 22 -18.66 -2.11 8.48
N ASP A 23 -19.40 -2.49 9.53
CA ASP A 23 -20.08 -1.51 10.39
C ASP A 23 -19.09 -0.61 11.13
N THR A 24 -17.96 -1.18 11.56
CA THR A 24 -16.85 -0.42 12.17
C THR A 24 -16.22 0.55 11.16
N ALA A 25 -16.03 0.11 9.91
CA ALA A 25 -15.51 0.95 8.84
C ALA A 25 -16.46 2.11 8.49
N ASP A 26 -17.77 1.87 8.49
CA ASP A 26 -18.80 2.91 8.30
C ASP A 26 -18.73 3.98 9.40
N GLN A 27 -18.62 3.56 10.67
CA GLN A 27 -18.51 4.49 11.80
C GLN A 27 -17.25 5.37 11.70
N CYS A 28 -16.12 4.79 11.29
CA CYS A 28 -14.89 5.54 11.06
C CYS A 28 -15.02 6.52 9.89
N LEU A 29 -15.72 6.16 8.81
CA LEU A 29 -15.95 7.04 7.66
C LEU A 29 -16.89 8.21 8.01
N GLU A 30 -17.94 7.97 8.81
CA GLU A 30 -18.80 9.03 9.35
C GLU A 30 -18.00 10.03 10.20
N ALA A 31 -17.19 9.53 11.12
CA ALA A 31 -16.32 10.37 11.95
C ALA A 31 -15.34 11.19 11.09
N ALA A 32 -14.71 10.56 10.10
CA ALA A 32 -13.81 11.24 9.18
C ALA A 32 -14.53 12.30 8.33
N GLN A 33 -15.78 12.07 7.91
CA GLN A 33 -16.57 13.03 7.16
C GLN A 33 -16.99 14.24 8.01
N ALA A 34 -17.31 14.02 9.30
CA ALA A 34 -17.64 15.10 10.23
C ALA A 34 -16.43 16.03 10.46
N GLU A 35 -15.26 15.46 10.74
CA GLU A 35 -14.00 16.21 10.91
C GLU A 35 -13.62 17.00 9.64
N LEU A 36 -13.80 16.39 8.46
CA LEU A 36 -13.50 17.05 7.20
C LEU A 36 -14.44 18.21 6.88
N LYS A 37 -15.73 18.07 7.23
CA LYS A 37 -16.72 19.15 7.09
C LYS A 37 -16.35 20.32 7.99
N GLU A 38 -15.92 20.06 9.22
CA GLU A 38 -15.50 21.10 10.15
C GLU A 38 -14.22 21.80 9.65
N ALA A 39 -13.21 21.03 9.25
CA ALA A 39 -11.99 21.56 8.64
C ALA A 39 -12.25 22.36 7.34
N SER A 40 -13.25 21.99 6.55
CA SER A 40 -13.64 22.73 5.34
C SER A 40 -14.43 24.01 5.61
N ARG A 41 -15.01 24.18 6.80
CA ARG A 41 -15.61 25.45 7.23
C ARG A 41 -14.53 26.45 7.63
N GLU A 42 -13.45 25.96 8.22
CA GLU A 42 -12.31 26.77 8.65
C GLU A 42 -11.32 27.08 7.49
N SER A 43 -11.35 26.29 6.42
CA SER A 43 -10.45 26.41 5.29
C SER A 43 -11.22 26.49 3.98
N ASN A 44 -10.97 27.52 3.17
CA ASN A 44 -11.58 27.74 1.85
C ASN A 44 -11.14 26.70 0.76
N ALA A 45 -10.73 25.50 1.16
CA ALA A 45 -10.18 24.46 0.31
C ALA A 45 -11.09 23.22 0.24
N GLU A 46 -11.51 22.83 -0.96
CA GLU A 46 -12.23 21.57 -1.22
C GLU A 46 -11.26 20.36 -1.13
N ILE A 47 -10.80 20.02 0.07
CA ILE A 47 -9.86 18.90 0.25
C ILE A 47 -10.65 17.66 0.69
N GLY A 48 -10.56 16.56 -0.07
CA GLY A 48 -10.82 15.20 0.42
C GLY A 48 -12.27 14.66 0.33
N LEU A 49 -13.30 15.50 0.23
CA LEU A 49 -14.71 15.07 0.23
C LEU A 49 -15.04 14.04 -0.88
N ARG A 50 -14.52 14.22 -2.09
CA ARG A 50 -14.76 13.27 -3.20
C ARG A 50 -14.11 11.90 -2.99
N LYS A 51 -12.95 11.86 -2.32
CA LYS A 51 -12.26 10.59 -2.01
C LYS A 51 -13.02 9.79 -0.94
N LEU A 52 -13.64 10.51 0.01
CA LEU A 52 -14.47 9.93 1.06
C LEU A 52 -15.78 9.35 0.48
N GLY A 53 -16.41 10.06 -0.47
CA GLY A 53 -17.55 9.53 -1.23
C GLY A 53 -17.22 8.23 -1.98
N ALA A 54 -16.10 8.20 -2.72
CA ALA A 54 -15.66 7.00 -3.41
C ALA A 54 -15.30 5.83 -2.47
N ALA A 55 -14.81 6.11 -1.25
CA ALA A 55 -14.56 5.09 -0.24
C ALA A 55 -15.86 4.48 0.30
N ARG A 56 -16.90 5.31 0.45
CA ARG A 56 -18.22 4.88 0.92
C ARG A 56 -18.97 4.06 -0.12
N GLU A 57 -18.94 4.46 -1.39
CA GLU A 57 -19.50 3.68 -2.50
C GLU A 57 -18.89 2.27 -2.59
N ARG A 58 -17.59 2.15 -2.29
CA ARG A 58 -16.91 0.84 -2.23
C ARG A 58 -17.35 0.00 -1.03
N LEU A 59 -17.59 0.64 0.12
CA LEU A 59 -18.09 -0.04 1.32
C LEU A 59 -19.51 -0.56 1.07
N ASP A 60 -20.40 0.26 0.49
CA ASP A 60 -21.75 -0.16 0.11
C ASP A 60 -21.71 -1.32 -0.89
N SER A 61 -20.83 -1.23 -1.90
CA SER A 61 -20.64 -2.32 -2.87
C SER A 61 -20.14 -3.62 -2.22
N ALA A 62 -19.24 -3.52 -1.24
CA ALA A 62 -18.74 -4.68 -0.49
C ALA A 62 -19.85 -5.29 0.39
N ARG A 63 -20.68 -4.46 1.01
CA ARG A 63 -21.82 -4.89 1.83
C ARG A 63 -22.84 -5.66 0.98
N VAL A 64 -23.21 -5.13 -0.20
CA VAL A 64 -24.13 -5.81 -1.13
C VAL A 64 -23.61 -7.19 -1.52
N ARG A 65 -22.34 -7.29 -1.93
CA ARG A 65 -21.73 -8.57 -2.34
C ARG A 65 -21.65 -9.60 -1.21
N LEU A 66 -21.38 -9.17 0.02
CA LEU A 66 -21.34 -10.08 1.16
C LEU A 66 -22.74 -10.58 1.54
N THR A 67 -23.76 -9.72 1.43
CA THR A 67 -25.16 -10.14 1.63
C THR A 67 -25.62 -11.10 0.54
N GLU A 68 -25.26 -10.85 -0.72
CA GLU A 68 -25.53 -11.76 -1.85
C GLU A 68 -24.83 -13.11 -1.67
N ALA A 69 -23.57 -13.11 -1.20
CA ALA A 69 -22.83 -14.33 -0.91
C ALA A 69 -23.46 -15.13 0.25
N ALA A 70 -23.93 -14.46 1.31
CA ALA A 70 -24.64 -15.10 2.41
C ALA A 70 -25.96 -15.73 1.92
N ALA A 71 -26.74 -14.99 1.12
CA ALA A 71 -27.98 -15.50 0.52
C ALA A 71 -27.74 -16.71 -0.38
N ALA A 72 -26.68 -16.70 -1.20
CA ALA A 72 -26.33 -17.84 -2.05
C ALA A 72 -25.90 -19.08 -1.24
N ILE A 73 -25.29 -18.89 -0.07
CA ILE A 73 -24.97 -19.99 0.86
C ILE A 73 -26.25 -20.55 1.46
N ASP A 74 -27.19 -19.71 1.88
CA ASP A 74 -28.48 -20.13 2.42
C ASP A 74 -29.31 -20.89 1.37
N ASP A 75 -29.41 -20.36 0.13
CA ASP A 75 -30.07 -21.03 -0.99
C ASP A 75 -29.45 -22.41 -1.29
N TYR A 76 -28.13 -22.51 -1.22
CA TYR A 76 -27.42 -23.78 -1.41
C TYR A 76 -27.72 -24.77 -0.26
N LEU A 77 -27.75 -24.28 0.99
CA LEU A 77 -28.08 -25.09 2.16
C LEU A 77 -29.52 -25.59 2.12
N ASP A 78 -30.46 -24.76 1.66
CA ASP A 78 -31.85 -25.13 1.41
C ASP A 78 -31.95 -26.19 0.30
N GLY A 79 -31.21 -26.01 -0.81
CA GLY A 79 -31.18 -26.94 -1.93
C GLY A 79 -30.64 -28.34 -1.59
N ILE A 80 -29.76 -28.46 -0.58
CA ILE A 80 -29.28 -29.76 -0.08
C ILE A 80 -30.09 -30.31 1.10
N GLY A 81 -31.21 -29.67 1.45
CA GLY A 81 -32.10 -30.10 2.56
C GLY A 81 -31.52 -29.85 3.95
N ALA A 82 -30.50 -28.99 4.07
CA ALA A 82 -29.87 -28.56 5.33
C ALA A 82 -30.35 -27.17 5.81
N GLY A 83 -31.34 -26.61 5.10
CA GLY A 83 -32.14 -25.44 5.45
C GLY A 83 -32.83 -25.59 6.81
N ALA A 84 -32.96 -24.50 7.56
CA ALA A 84 -33.27 -24.53 8.98
C ALA A 84 -34.62 -25.23 9.31
N ALA A 85 -34.56 -26.48 9.78
CA ALA A 85 -35.50 -26.97 10.78
C ALA A 85 -35.13 -26.33 12.12
N ALA A 86 -35.93 -25.37 12.55
CA ALA A 86 -35.76 -24.69 13.83
C ALA A 86 -35.79 -25.69 15.00
N ALA A 87 -34.73 -25.75 15.79
CA ALA A 87 -34.71 -26.31 17.13
C ALA A 87 -33.78 -25.48 18.03
N PRO A 88 -34.11 -25.30 19.32
CA PRO A 88 -33.73 -24.12 20.08
C PRO A 88 -32.29 -24.17 20.59
N THR A 89 -31.71 -22.96 20.58
CA THR A 89 -30.52 -22.47 21.29
C THR A 89 -29.96 -23.37 22.40
N ALA A 90 -28.94 -24.15 22.06
CA ALA A 90 -27.86 -24.46 23.00
C ALA A 90 -26.83 -23.33 22.90
N ALA A 91 -26.66 -22.57 23.98
CA ALA A 91 -25.66 -21.53 24.10
C ALA A 91 -24.25 -22.15 23.95
N ALA A 92 -23.71 -22.13 22.74
CA ALA A 92 -22.30 -22.42 22.50
C ALA A 92 -21.46 -21.29 23.11
N PRO A 93 -20.32 -21.60 23.73
CA PRO A 93 -19.49 -20.60 24.38
C PRO A 93 -19.10 -19.56 23.34
N LYS A 94 -19.25 -18.27 23.69
CA LYS A 94 -18.78 -17.14 22.88
C LYS A 94 -17.33 -17.44 22.49
N ALA A 95 -17.14 -17.91 21.26
CA ALA A 95 -15.83 -17.91 20.64
C ALA A 95 -15.46 -16.44 20.61
N ASN A 96 -14.50 -16.05 21.46
CA ASN A 96 -13.83 -14.77 21.34
C ASN A 96 -13.47 -14.66 19.87
N ALA A 97 -14.11 -13.73 19.16
CA ALA A 97 -13.73 -13.36 17.82
C ALA A 97 -12.21 -13.17 17.88
N VAL A 98 -11.47 -14.07 17.26
CA VAL A 98 -10.03 -13.93 17.13
C VAL A 98 -9.87 -12.74 16.23
N GLN A 99 -9.75 -11.58 16.86
CA GLN A 99 -9.46 -10.32 16.21
C GLN A 99 -8.27 -10.61 15.30
N PRO A 100 -8.36 -10.39 13.97
CA PRO A 100 -7.24 -10.63 13.08
C PRO A 100 -6.04 -9.93 13.70
N PRO A 101 -4.88 -10.61 13.82
CA PRO A 101 -3.76 -10.09 14.60
C PRO A 101 -3.51 -8.66 14.12
N GLN A 102 -3.64 -7.70 15.03
CA GLN A 102 -3.33 -6.31 14.72
C GLN A 102 -1.87 -6.29 14.31
N VAL A 103 -1.62 -6.29 13.00
CA VAL A 103 -0.27 -6.27 12.46
C VAL A 103 0.28 -4.91 12.85
N ASP A 104 1.22 -4.90 13.80
CA ASP A 104 1.90 -3.67 14.20
C ASP A 104 2.50 -3.04 12.93
N PRO A 105 2.03 -1.86 12.51
CA PRO A 105 2.48 -1.21 11.28
C PRO A 105 3.99 -0.98 11.26
N ARG A 106 4.62 -0.81 12.43
CA ARG A 106 6.08 -0.65 12.55
C ARG A 106 6.81 -1.96 12.33
N ARG A 107 6.28 -3.05 12.88
CA ARG A 107 6.83 -4.39 12.67
C ARG A 107 6.70 -4.79 11.21
N TRP A 108 5.52 -4.61 10.62
CA TRP A 108 5.29 -4.84 9.19
C TRP A 108 6.25 -4.03 8.31
N TRP A 109 6.40 -2.73 8.59
CA TRP A 109 7.33 -1.88 7.85
C TRP A 109 8.76 -2.40 7.92
N THR A 110 9.21 -2.78 9.12
CA THR A 110 10.55 -3.30 9.36
C THR A 110 10.79 -4.59 8.57
N ASP A 111 9.85 -5.54 8.69
CA ASP A 111 9.92 -6.82 8.00
C ASP A 111 9.90 -6.62 6.48
N ARG A 112 9.05 -5.71 5.99
CA ARG A 112 8.93 -5.44 4.56
C ARG A 112 10.14 -4.73 3.97
N VAL A 113 10.73 -3.75 4.68
CA VAL A 113 11.97 -3.08 4.25
C VAL A 113 13.14 -4.06 4.26
N ASN A 114 13.23 -4.91 5.29
CA ASN A 114 14.23 -5.97 5.38
C ASN A 114 14.11 -6.96 4.21
N GLU A 115 12.90 -7.37 3.88
CA GLU A 115 12.64 -8.24 2.73
C GLU A 115 13.07 -7.58 1.42
N LEU A 116 12.66 -6.33 1.16
CA LEU A 116 12.95 -5.60 -0.08
C LEU A 116 14.45 -5.34 -0.28
N CYS A 117 15.15 -4.98 0.80
CA CYS A 117 16.58 -4.74 0.77
C CYS A 117 17.41 -6.02 0.89
N ASP A 118 16.79 -7.19 1.09
CA ASP A 118 17.45 -8.46 1.37
C ASP A 118 18.45 -8.35 2.55
N ARG A 119 17.99 -7.73 3.65
CA ARG A 119 18.80 -7.47 4.84
C ARG A 119 18.00 -7.78 6.10
N THR A 120 18.69 -8.06 7.18
CA THR A 120 18.10 -8.27 8.51
C THR A 120 18.48 -7.15 9.45
N GLY A 121 17.54 -6.69 10.28
CA GLY A 121 17.83 -5.74 11.35
C GLY A 121 16.57 -5.32 12.09
N ALA A 122 16.72 -5.02 13.37
CA ALA A 122 15.66 -4.38 14.15
C ALA A 122 15.60 -2.89 13.80
N ALA A 123 14.40 -2.32 13.86
CA ALA A 123 14.24 -0.87 13.77
C ALA A 123 14.70 -0.22 15.07
N ASP A 124 15.52 0.82 14.95
CA ASP A 124 15.77 1.79 16.02
C ASP A 124 14.93 3.03 15.73
N PRO A 125 13.75 3.22 16.35
CA PRO A 125 12.79 4.22 15.92
C PRO A 125 13.33 5.65 16.06
N GLN A 126 13.55 6.33 14.95
CA GLN A 126 13.99 7.71 14.93
C GLN A 126 12.91 8.63 14.38
N GLN A 127 12.57 9.69 15.13
CA GLN A 127 11.69 10.74 14.64
C GLN A 127 12.48 11.73 13.79
N VAL A 128 12.65 11.40 12.51
CA VAL A 128 13.33 12.24 11.53
C VAL A 128 12.29 12.88 10.60
N PRO A 129 12.37 14.20 10.32
CA PRO A 129 11.47 14.82 9.36
C PRO A 129 11.69 14.25 7.94
N PRO A 130 10.63 14.15 7.10
CA PRO A 130 10.72 13.50 5.78
C PRO A 130 11.80 14.06 4.86
N THR A 131 12.03 15.37 4.90
CA THR A 131 13.07 16.05 4.10
C THR A 131 14.48 15.66 4.51
N ARG A 132 14.74 15.57 5.82
CA ARG A 132 16.04 15.13 6.33
C ARG A 132 16.28 13.66 6.01
N LEU A 133 15.28 12.81 6.23
CA LEU A 133 15.36 11.39 5.84
C LEU A 133 15.66 11.25 4.35
N PHE A 134 14.95 11.99 3.50
CA PHE A 134 15.16 11.97 2.05
C PHE A 134 16.61 12.35 1.68
N ASN A 135 17.16 13.42 2.26
CA ASN A 135 18.54 13.83 2.03
C ASN A 135 19.56 12.79 2.51
N GLU A 136 19.32 12.16 3.66
CA GLU A 136 20.19 11.11 4.18
C GLU A 136 20.14 9.83 3.32
N LEU A 137 18.98 9.48 2.77
CA LEU A 137 18.82 8.39 1.82
C LEU A 137 19.51 8.70 0.48
N LEU A 138 19.39 9.93 -0.03
CA LEU A 138 20.12 10.37 -1.22
C LEU A 138 21.63 10.31 -1.01
N LYS A 139 22.12 10.72 0.17
CA LYS A 139 23.54 10.61 0.53
C LYS A 139 23.98 9.14 0.55
N ALA A 140 23.26 8.27 1.24
CA ALA A 140 23.58 6.84 1.29
C ALA A 140 23.55 6.18 -0.10
N ALA A 141 22.58 6.52 -0.94
CA ALA A 141 22.49 6.06 -2.33
C ALA A 141 23.65 6.59 -3.19
N GLY A 142 24.03 7.85 -2.96
CA GLY A 142 25.18 8.54 -3.55
C GLY A 142 26.52 7.92 -3.16
N ASP A 143 26.64 7.41 -1.95
CA ASP A 143 27.82 6.69 -1.46
C ASP A 143 27.80 5.20 -1.87
N GLY A 144 26.68 4.71 -2.42
CA GLY A 144 26.49 3.29 -2.73
C GLY A 144 26.34 2.40 -1.49
N ASN A 145 26.04 2.99 -0.34
CA ASN A 145 25.93 2.29 0.93
C ASN A 145 24.49 1.77 1.13
N ALA A 146 24.23 0.58 0.58
CA ALA A 146 22.92 -0.08 0.68
C ALA A 146 22.51 -0.40 2.13
N GLU A 147 23.47 -0.67 3.00
CA GLU A 147 23.20 -0.95 4.42
C GLU A 147 22.72 0.30 5.15
N ALA A 148 23.44 1.41 4.98
CA ALA A 148 23.07 2.73 5.50
C ALA A 148 21.73 3.22 4.96
N TYR A 149 21.41 2.88 3.71
CA TYR A 149 20.13 3.18 3.08
C TYR A 149 18.98 2.39 3.72
N CYS A 150 19.12 1.05 3.77
CA CYS A 150 18.13 0.15 4.37
C CYS A 150 17.90 0.48 5.85
N LYS A 151 18.96 0.74 6.62
CA LYS A 151 18.88 1.07 8.04
C LYS A 151 18.05 2.34 8.26
N ARG A 152 18.37 3.43 7.56
CA ARG A 152 17.65 4.71 7.71
C ARG A 152 16.18 4.61 7.32
N LEU A 153 15.88 3.87 6.25
CA LEU A 153 14.50 3.65 5.82
C LEU A 153 13.70 2.83 6.85
N ARG A 154 14.35 1.84 7.47
CA ARG A 154 13.77 1.03 8.54
C ARG A 154 13.49 1.86 9.80
N ASP A 155 14.50 2.61 10.27
CA ASP A 155 14.48 3.39 11.51
C ASP A 155 13.45 4.53 11.48
N ALA A 156 13.20 5.11 10.30
CA ALA A 156 12.20 6.15 10.11
C ALA A 156 10.73 5.68 10.26
N GLY A 157 10.48 4.40 10.01
CA GLY A 157 9.17 3.79 10.11
C GLY A 157 8.12 4.29 9.09
N PRO A 158 6.89 3.76 9.17
CA PRO A 158 5.86 3.97 8.16
C PRO A 158 5.37 5.42 8.09
N ARG A 159 5.25 6.14 9.22
CA ARG A 159 4.71 7.52 9.25
C ARG A 159 5.52 8.52 8.42
N THR A 160 6.83 8.32 8.34
CA THR A 160 7.74 9.19 7.59
C THR A 160 8.01 8.62 6.20
N GLY A 161 8.19 7.31 6.10
CA GLY A 161 8.48 6.64 4.82
C GLY A 161 7.40 6.85 3.76
N VAL A 162 6.11 6.80 4.12
CA VAL A 162 5.00 7.01 3.18
C VAL A 162 4.95 8.42 2.58
N LYS A 163 5.68 9.39 3.15
CA LYS A 163 5.75 10.78 2.67
C LYS A 163 6.89 10.98 1.66
N LEU A 164 7.87 10.09 1.61
CA LEU A 164 9.02 10.17 0.69
C LEU A 164 8.63 10.22 -0.79
N PRO A 165 7.62 9.47 -1.27
CA PRO A 165 7.20 9.54 -2.67
C PRO A 165 6.74 10.94 -3.10
N GLY A 166 6.12 11.70 -2.20
CA GLY A 166 5.71 13.09 -2.44
C GLY A 166 6.89 14.04 -2.70
N LEU A 167 8.09 13.71 -2.19
CA LEU A 167 9.33 14.45 -2.46
C LEU A 167 10.06 13.87 -3.69
N ALA A 168 10.04 12.55 -3.86
CA ALA A 168 10.78 11.86 -4.90
C ALA A 168 10.19 12.08 -6.30
N TRP A 169 8.87 11.95 -6.48
CA TRP A 169 8.26 11.92 -7.82
C TRP A 169 8.42 13.19 -8.64
N PRO A 170 8.24 14.39 -8.07
CA PRO A 170 8.55 15.63 -8.79
C PRO A 170 10.00 15.68 -9.26
N LEU A 171 10.95 15.24 -8.41
CA LEU A 171 12.39 15.21 -8.75
C LEU A 171 12.72 14.17 -9.81
N VAL A 172 12.15 12.96 -9.72
CA VAL A 172 12.28 11.92 -10.76
C VAL A 172 11.81 12.45 -12.10
N ARG A 173 10.64 13.11 -12.15
CA ARG A 173 10.11 13.69 -13.38
C ARG A 173 11.02 14.78 -13.94
N THR A 174 11.52 15.69 -13.10
CA THR A 174 12.42 16.76 -13.53
C THR A 174 13.74 16.20 -14.06
N LEU A 175 14.37 15.28 -13.33
CA LEU A 175 15.65 14.67 -13.75
C LEU A 175 15.50 13.81 -15.01
N ALA A 176 14.38 13.10 -15.15
CA ALA A 176 14.06 12.38 -16.38
C ALA A 176 13.86 13.34 -17.56
N ALA A 177 13.20 14.48 -17.34
CA ALA A 177 13.02 15.50 -18.38
C ALA A 177 14.35 16.15 -18.78
N GLU A 178 15.23 16.43 -17.82
CA GLU A 178 16.58 16.96 -18.08
C GLU A 178 17.43 15.97 -18.90
N HIS A 179 17.43 14.69 -18.52
CA HIS A 179 18.15 13.65 -19.25
C HIS A 179 17.63 13.46 -20.69
N LEU A 180 16.31 13.49 -20.87
CA LEU A 180 15.69 13.32 -22.19
C LEU A 180 15.67 14.60 -23.04
N GLY A 181 15.96 15.76 -22.45
CA GLY A 181 15.79 17.08 -23.09
C GLY A 181 14.34 17.45 -23.44
N ARG A 182 13.36 16.66 -22.99
CA ARG A 182 11.92 16.86 -23.24
C ARG A 182 11.09 16.24 -22.12
N THR A 183 9.79 16.56 -22.07
CA THR A 183 8.88 15.93 -21.08
C THR A 183 8.84 14.40 -21.26
N PRO A 184 9.02 13.61 -20.19
CA PRO A 184 9.01 12.16 -20.27
C PRO A 184 7.61 11.64 -20.59
N THR A 185 7.54 10.65 -21.48
CA THR A 185 6.31 9.99 -21.92
C THR A 185 6.32 8.51 -21.52
N ALA A 186 5.18 7.83 -21.65
CA ALA A 186 5.08 6.40 -21.36
C ALA A 186 6.04 5.54 -22.19
N ARG A 187 6.44 5.99 -23.39
CA ARG A 187 7.39 5.29 -24.27
C ARG A 187 8.82 5.32 -23.75
N ASP A 188 9.15 6.29 -22.90
CA ASP A 188 10.51 6.49 -22.38
C ASP A 188 10.78 5.63 -21.13
N VAL A 189 9.71 5.12 -20.50
CA VAL A 189 9.78 4.35 -19.25
C VAL A 189 10.66 3.09 -19.35
N PRO A 190 10.57 2.24 -20.40
CA PRO A 190 11.43 1.06 -20.51
C PRO A 190 12.91 1.41 -20.59
N GLY A 191 13.28 2.44 -21.37
CA GLY A 191 14.67 2.88 -21.51
C GLY A 191 15.23 3.44 -20.19
N LEU A 192 14.48 4.32 -19.52
CA LEU A 192 14.85 4.85 -18.21
C LEU A 192 14.95 3.76 -17.14
N ARG A 193 14.04 2.78 -17.18
CA ARG A 193 14.07 1.62 -16.28
C ARG A 193 15.38 0.87 -16.46
N ASP A 194 15.74 0.51 -17.69
CA ASP A 194 16.92 -0.32 -17.96
C ASP A 194 18.21 0.39 -17.54
N GLN A 195 18.31 1.71 -17.76
CA GLN A 195 19.45 2.53 -17.31
C GLN A 195 19.54 2.69 -15.79
N CYS A 196 18.40 2.74 -15.08
CA CYS A 196 18.38 2.90 -13.62
C CYS A 196 18.45 1.56 -12.87
N ALA A 197 18.12 0.44 -13.53
CA ALA A 197 17.82 -0.82 -12.87
C ALA A 197 18.99 -1.34 -12.03
N ASP A 198 20.21 -1.33 -12.56
CA ASP A 198 21.37 -1.85 -11.83
C ASP A 198 21.67 -1.03 -10.58
N LYS A 199 21.52 0.30 -10.67
CA LYS A 199 21.75 1.18 -9.52
C LYS A 199 20.65 1.03 -8.46
N VAL A 200 19.40 0.89 -8.88
CA VAL A 200 18.28 0.63 -7.97
C VAL A 200 18.46 -0.73 -7.29
N ARG A 201 18.76 -1.79 -8.05
CA ARG A 201 19.01 -3.13 -7.50
C ARG A 201 20.23 -3.19 -6.58
N SER A 202 21.24 -2.33 -6.78
CA SER A 202 22.36 -2.23 -5.84
C SER A 202 21.95 -1.76 -4.43
N LEU A 203 20.83 -1.05 -4.31
CA LEU A 203 20.30 -0.53 -3.04
C LEU A 203 19.10 -1.34 -2.54
N VAL A 204 18.28 -1.83 -3.46
CA VAL A 204 17.06 -2.61 -3.21
C VAL A 204 17.11 -3.87 -4.08
N PRO A 205 17.78 -4.94 -3.64
CA PRO A 205 18.02 -6.13 -4.45
C PRO A 205 16.77 -6.84 -4.96
N LYS A 206 15.66 -6.81 -4.19
CA LYS A 206 14.38 -7.41 -4.60
C LYS A 206 13.47 -6.46 -5.39
N ALA A 207 14.01 -5.35 -5.90
CA ALA A 207 13.27 -4.50 -6.83
C ALA A 207 13.18 -5.18 -8.20
N GLU A 208 12.02 -5.79 -8.49
CA GLU A 208 11.78 -6.38 -9.81
C GLU A 208 11.70 -5.28 -10.89
N PRO A 209 12.13 -5.57 -12.13
CA PRO A 209 12.12 -4.58 -13.22
C PRO A 209 10.73 -3.96 -13.43
N ASP A 210 9.67 -4.75 -13.27
CA ASP A 210 8.30 -4.29 -13.45
C ASP A 210 7.88 -3.28 -12.39
N HIS A 211 8.36 -3.42 -11.15
CA HIS A 211 8.14 -2.44 -10.09
C HIS A 211 8.90 -1.13 -10.34
N ILE A 212 10.12 -1.22 -10.89
CA ILE A 212 10.90 -0.05 -11.31
C ILE A 212 10.17 0.69 -12.43
N GLY A 213 9.66 -0.04 -13.42
CA GLY A 213 8.87 0.50 -14.52
C GLY A 213 7.56 1.15 -14.04
N ALA A 214 6.85 0.51 -13.12
CA ALA A 214 5.62 1.04 -12.54
C ALA A 214 5.88 2.33 -11.73
N ALA A 215 6.95 2.38 -10.94
CA ALA A 215 7.34 3.58 -10.19
C ALA A 215 7.72 4.74 -11.13
N LEU A 216 8.52 4.47 -12.17
CA LEU A 216 8.86 5.46 -13.19
C LEU A 216 7.64 5.94 -13.97
N ALA A 217 6.72 5.03 -14.32
CA ALA A 217 5.46 5.40 -14.96
C ALA A 217 4.61 6.29 -14.05
N SER A 218 4.53 5.97 -12.76
CA SER A 218 3.81 6.78 -11.76
C SER A 218 4.37 8.19 -11.62
N ALA A 219 5.70 8.33 -11.64
CA ALA A 219 6.37 9.63 -11.54
C ALA A 219 6.33 10.44 -12.86
N CYS A 220 6.53 9.79 -14.00
CA CYS A 220 6.68 10.46 -15.30
C CYS A 220 5.34 10.74 -15.98
N THR A 221 4.39 9.80 -15.90
CA THR A 221 3.05 9.97 -16.46
C THR A 221 2.14 10.40 -15.33
N LEU A 222 1.68 11.66 -15.36
CA LEU A 222 0.75 12.25 -14.39
C LEU A 222 -0.43 11.29 -14.12
N GLY A 223 -0.28 10.45 -13.10
CA GLY A 223 -1.29 9.50 -12.64
C GLY A 223 -1.77 8.47 -13.67
N ARG A 224 -0.92 7.52 -14.10
CA ARG A 224 -1.49 6.21 -14.44
C ARG A 224 -1.90 5.54 -13.14
N LYS A 225 -3.21 5.37 -12.96
CA LYS A 225 -3.85 4.60 -11.89
C LYS A 225 -3.17 3.23 -11.84
N GLY A 226 -2.30 3.01 -10.86
CA GLY A 226 -1.85 1.66 -10.52
C GLY A 226 -3.09 0.85 -10.20
N THR A 227 -3.20 -0.34 -10.77
CA THR A 227 -4.19 -1.35 -10.38
C THR A 227 -4.19 -1.44 -8.85
N ASP A 228 -5.39 -1.38 -8.25
CA ASP A 228 -5.63 -1.23 -6.81
C ASP A 228 -5.05 -2.38 -5.93
N ASP A 229 -4.35 -3.35 -6.52
CA ASP A 229 -3.82 -4.57 -5.87
C ASP A 229 -2.35 -4.51 -5.42
N GLU A 230 -1.59 -3.42 -5.68
CA GLU A 230 -0.14 -3.46 -5.48
C GLU A 230 0.51 -2.18 -4.93
N ASN A 231 -0.18 -1.46 -4.04
CA ASN A 231 0.34 -0.23 -3.44
C ASN A 231 1.18 -0.53 -2.18
N ASP A 232 2.27 -1.27 -2.35
CA ASP A 232 3.26 -1.51 -1.29
C ASP A 232 3.97 -0.20 -0.93
N ALA A 233 3.58 0.36 0.22
CA ALA A 233 4.06 1.66 0.66
C ALA A 233 5.56 1.64 1.03
N ALA A 234 6.07 0.51 1.53
CA ALA A 234 7.49 0.35 1.83
C ALA A 234 8.31 0.28 0.54
N ARG A 235 7.81 -0.44 -0.47
CA ARG A 235 8.41 -0.48 -1.81
C ARG A 235 8.45 0.90 -2.45
N THR A 236 7.33 1.61 -2.45
CA THR A 236 7.22 2.97 -3.01
C THR A 236 8.20 3.94 -2.33
N ALA A 237 8.30 3.86 -1.00
CA ALA A 237 9.23 4.67 -0.22
C ALA A 237 10.71 4.30 -0.46
N ALA A 238 11.03 3.02 -0.65
CA ALA A 238 12.38 2.57 -0.98
C ALA A 238 12.79 2.96 -2.41
N MET A 239 11.84 2.99 -3.33
CA MET A 239 12.09 3.23 -4.75
C MET A 239 12.31 4.71 -5.10
N GLY A 240 11.57 5.61 -4.45
CA GLY A 240 11.64 7.05 -4.75
C GLY A 240 13.05 7.64 -4.67
N PRO A 241 13.71 7.63 -3.50
CA PRO A 241 15.05 8.17 -3.34
C PRO A 241 16.11 7.43 -4.17
N ALA A 242 15.97 6.11 -4.34
CA ALA A 242 16.86 5.30 -5.18
C ALA A 242 16.81 5.73 -6.66
N LEU A 243 15.61 5.97 -7.19
CA LEU A 243 15.41 6.45 -8.56
C LEU A 243 15.96 7.87 -8.76
N VAL A 244 15.76 8.76 -7.79
CA VAL A 244 16.34 10.12 -7.84
C VAL A 244 17.87 10.05 -7.89
N ALA A 245 18.48 9.22 -7.04
CA ALA A 245 19.94 9.05 -7.02
C ALA A 245 20.48 8.42 -8.33
N ALA A 246 19.75 7.49 -8.93
CA ALA A 246 20.10 6.88 -10.21
C ALA A 246 20.05 7.91 -11.35
N LEU A 247 18.94 8.63 -11.50
CA LEU A 247 18.74 9.64 -12.54
C LEU A 247 19.72 10.82 -12.41
N HIS A 248 20.00 11.26 -11.19
CA HIS A 248 21.00 12.32 -10.95
C HIS A 248 22.41 11.90 -11.36
N ARG A 249 22.75 10.60 -11.30
CA ARG A 249 24.04 10.11 -11.80
C ARG A 249 24.06 10.02 -13.32
N LEU A 250 22.97 9.58 -13.94
CA LEU A 250 22.84 9.50 -15.41
C LEU A 250 23.06 10.87 -16.06
N SER A 251 22.43 11.93 -15.53
CA SER A 251 22.60 13.30 -16.04
C SER A 251 24.00 13.89 -15.79
N LYS A 252 24.80 13.29 -14.91
CA LYS A 252 26.19 13.72 -14.61
C LYS A 252 27.21 12.97 -15.46
N SER A 253 26.97 11.70 -15.79
CA SER A 253 27.83 10.95 -16.71
C SER A 253 27.80 11.52 -18.12
N GLU A 254 26.64 11.97 -18.60
CA GLU A 254 26.51 12.58 -19.93
C GLU A 254 27.16 13.95 -20.05
N ARG A 255 27.25 14.71 -18.96
CA ARG A 255 27.96 16.00 -18.93
C ARG A 255 29.48 15.88 -18.89
N ARG A 256 30.01 14.68 -18.66
CA ARG A 256 31.46 14.41 -18.59
C ARG A 256 31.99 13.63 -19.80
N ALA A 257 31.10 13.10 -20.63
CA ALA A 257 31.41 12.50 -21.93
C ALA A 257 31.40 13.60 -23.01
#